data_AF-A0A3D0Y6J8-F1
#
_entry.id   AF-A0A3D0Y6J8-F1
#
_cell.length_a   1.000
_cell.length_b   1.000
_cell.length_c   1.000
_cell.angle_alpha   90.00
_cell.angle_beta   90.00
_cell.angle_gamma   90.00
#
_symmetry.space_group_name_H-M   'P 1'
#
loop_
_entity.id
_entity.type
_entity.pdbx_description
1 polymer ?
#
loop_
_entity_poly.entity_id
_entity_poly.type
_entity_poly.pdbx_seq_one_letter_code
_entity_poly.pdbx_strand_id
1 'polypeptide(L)'
;MFICKICGYNKLETPQYTEESNPNFVICPCCGFESGYDDLDQGFTIEEYRKKWFREGCDWLNKEKKPKEWDIEKQLRNINCFYNCE
;
A
#
# COMPACT_ATOMS: atom_id res chain seq x y z
N MET A 1 5.35 14.08 -0.40
CA MET A 1 4.40 12.96 -0.19
C MET A 1 4.84 11.81 -1.08
N PHE A 2 4.73 10.58 -0.58
CA PHE A 2 5.21 9.39 -1.26
C PHE A 2 4.07 8.42 -1.58
N ILE A 3 4.31 7.55 -2.55
CA ILE A 3 3.33 6.58 -3.04
C ILE A 3 3.61 5.23 -2.38
N CYS A 4 2.56 4.65 -1.79
CA CYS A 4 2.60 3.28 -1.31
C CYS A 4 2.71 2.32 -2.50
N LYS A 5 3.75 1.48 -2.51
CA LYS A 5 4.01 0.48 -3.56
C LYS A 5 2.95 -0.62 -3.60
N ILE A 6 2.21 -0.84 -2.51
CA ILE A 6 1.15 -1.85 -2.45
C ILE A 6 -0.13 -1.32 -3.11
N CYS A 7 -0.68 -0.22 -2.59
CA CYS A 7 -2.05 0.20 -2.93
C CYS A 7 -2.13 1.51 -3.73
N GLY A 8 -1.01 2.19 -3.97
CA GLY A 8 -0.98 3.46 -4.68
C GLY A 8 -1.43 4.68 -3.86
N TYR A 9 -1.64 4.55 -2.54
CA TYR A 9 -1.91 5.71 -1.68
C TYR A 9 -0.76 6.72 -1.76
N ASN A 10 -1.04 7.95 -2.19
CA ASN A 10 -0.02 8.94 -2.58
C ASN A 10 0.22 10.04 -1.53
N LYS A 11 -0.21 9.81 -0.28
CA LYS A 11 -0.07 10.78 0.82
C LYS A 11 0.74 10.21 1.98
N LEU A 12 1.68 9.30 1.73
CA LEU A 12 2.64 8.90 2.76
C LEU A 12 3.56 10.08 3.09
N GLU A 13 3.87 10.24 4.37
CA GLU A 13 4.76 11.30 4.87
C GLU A 13 6.22 10.98 4.53
N THR A 14 6.59 9.71 4.61
CA THR A 14 7.92 9.17 4.29
C THR A 14 7.81 8.03 3.26
N PRO A 15 8.84 7.77 2.44
CA PRO A 15 8.82 6.66 1.51
C PRO A 15 8.94 5.35 2.30
N GLN A 16 8.38 4.27 1.76
CA GLN A 16 8.50 2.95 2.40
C GLN A 16 9.95 2.45 2.47
N TYR A 17 10.80 2.89 1.54
CA TYR A 17 12.21 2.52 1.47
C TYR A 17 13.08 3.75 1.19
N THR A 18 14.33 3.73 1.64
CA THR A 18 15.36 4.71 1.26
C THR A 18 15.81 4.51 -0.19
N GLU A 19 16.66 5.40 -0.70
CA GLU A 19 17.25 5.25 -2.05
C GLU A 19 18.11 3.99 -2.15
N GLU A 20 18.74 3.56 -1.06
CA GLU A 20 19.51 2.32 -0.92
C GLU A 20 18.63 1.09 -0.63
N SER A 21 17.30 1.21 -0.74
CA SER A 21 16.32 0.15 -0.50
C SER A 21 16.22 -0.37 0.93
N ASN A 22 16.71 0.36 1.93
CA ASN A 22 16.47 0.03 3.33
C ASN A 22 15.03 0.39 3.74
N PRO A 23 14.33 -0.42 4.55
CA PRO A 23 12.97 -0.12 4.98
C PRO A 23 12.95 1.06 5.95
N ASN A 24 11.92 1.90 5.84
CA ASN A 24 11.64 3.01 6.78
C ASN A 24 10.55 2.67 7.81
N PHE A 25 10.09 1.40 7.90
CA PHE A 25 9.05 0.97 8.84
C PHE A 25 7.76 1.79 8.74
N VAL A 26 7.39 2.16 7.51
CA VAL A 26 6.23 3.01 7.23
C VAL A 26 5.00 2.14 7.09
N ILE A 27 4.03 2.35 7.98
CA ILE A 27 2.71 1.74 7.90
C ILE A 27 1.82 2.57 6.97
N CYS A 28 1.34 1.95 5.90
CA CYS A 28 0.38 2.59 5.00
C CYS A 28 -1.00 2.72 5.67
N PRO A 29 -1.59 3.93 5.81
CA PRO A 29 -2.90 4.08 6.44
C PRO A 29 -4.06 3.53 5.60
N CYS A 30 -3.81 3.25 4.31
CA CYS A 30 -4.75 2.59 3.42
C CYS A 30 -4.61 1.07 3.57
N CYS A 31 -3.63 0.43 2.93
CA CYS A 31 -3.54 -1.04 2.91
C CYS A 31 -2.92 -1.70 4.14
N GLY A 32 -2.38 -0.91 5.08
CA GLY A 32 -1.77 -1.43 6.30
C GLY A 32 -0.37 -2.03 6.18
N PHE A 33 0.19 -2.14 4.96
CA PHE A 33 1.55 -2.65 4.78
C PHE A 33 2.60 -1.81 5.52
N GLU A 34 3.49 -2.48 6.23
CA GLU A 34 4.65 -1.95 6.93
C GLU A 34 5.95 -2.47 6.29
N SER A 35 6.75 -1.58 5.73
CA SER A 35 8.04 -1.96 5.13
C SER A 35 9.04 -2.42 6.20
N GLY A 36 9.75 -3.51 5.94
CA GLY A 36 10.67 -4.15 6.87
C GLY A 36 9.98 -5.19 7.77
N TYR A 37 8.69 -5.05 8.06
CA TYR A 37 7.93 -6.05 8.80
C TYR A 37 7.23 -7.02 7.84
N ASP A 38 6.31 -6.54 7.01
CA ASP A 38 5.51 -7.43 6.16
C ASP A 38 6.35 -8.12 5.08
N ASP A 39 7.38 -7.46 4.54
CA ASP A 39 8.20 -8.02 3.47
C ASP A 39 9.45 -8.77 3.93
N LEU A 40 10.15 -8.30 4.97
CA LEU A 40 11.38 -8.95 5.45
C LEU A 40 11.14 -9.94 6.59
N ASP A 41 10.29 -9.59 7.57
CA ASP A 41 10.01 -10.46 8.72
C ASP A 41 8.92 -11.49 8.40
N GLN A 42 7.81 -11.06 7.81
CA GLN A 42 6.71 -11.94 7.40
C GLN A 42 6.91 -12.58 6.02
N GLY A 43 7.84 -12.05 5.21
CA GLY A 43 8.23 -12.64 3.93
C GLY A 43 7.25 -12.40 2.77
N PHE A 44 6.32 -11.46 2.88
CA PHE A 44 5.43 -11.12 1.77
C PHE A 44 6.17 -10.37 0.66
N THR A 45 5.98 -10.79 -0.58
CA THR A 45 6.25 -9.88 -1.69
C THR A 45 5.20 -8.75 -1.73
N ILE A 46 5.58 -7.63 -2.36
CA ILE A 46 4.67 -6.51 -2.64
C ILE A 46 3.38 -6.99 -3.35
N GLU A 47 3.51 -7.93 -4.28
CA GLU A 47 2.37 -8.46 -5.03
C GLU A 47 1.47 -9.37 -4.20
N GLU A 48 2.04 -10.24 -3.36
CA GLU A 48 1.27 -11.11 -2.47
C GLU A 48 0.49 -10.30 -1.45
N TYR A 49 1.12 -9.30 -0.83
CA TYR A 49 0.43 -8.43 0.11
C TYR A 49 -0.68 -7.61 -0.57
N ARG A 50 -0.43 -7.11 -1.79
CA ARG A 50 -1.48 -6.43 -2.59
C ARG A 50 -2.66 -7.36 -2.87
N LYS A 51 -2.41 -8.61 -3.28
CA LYS A 51 -3.45 -9.62 -3.52
C LYS A 51 -4.21 -9.94 -2.23
N LYS A 52 -3.52 -10.03 -1.09
CA LYS A 52 -4.15 -10.18 0.23
C LYS A 52 -5.11 -9.01 0.50
N TRP A 53 -4.64 -7.78 0.36
CA TRP A 53 -5.45 -6.57 0.55
C TRP A 53 -6.67 -6.54 -0.39
N PHE A 54 -6.52 -6.98 -1.64
CA PHE A 54 -7.63 -7.12 -2.59
C PHE A 54 -8.67 -8.14 -2.12
N ARG A 55 -8.25 -9.32 -1.66
CA ARG A 55 -9.16 -10.36 -1.11
C ARG A 55 -9.89 -9.89 0.14
N GLU A 56 -9.28 -8.97 0.89
CA GLU A 56 -9.86 -8.33 2.08
C GLU A 56 -10.77 -7.13 1.73
N GLY A 57 -11.16 -6.97 0.46
CA GLY A 57 -12.10 -5.92 0.05
C GLY A 57 -11.48 -4.52 -0.04
N CYS A 58 -10.14 -4.45 -0.07
CA CYS A 58 -9.40 -3.20 -0.11
C CYS A 58 -9.70 -2.27 1.08
N ASP A 59 -9.89 -2.89 2.24
CA ASP A 59 -10.22 -2.18 3.47
C ASP A 59 -9.09 -1.24 3.89
N TRP A 60 -9.49 -0.09 4.42
CA TRP A 60 -8.56 0.89 4.94
C TRP A 60 -8.21 0.54 6.39
N LEU A 61 -6.91 0.43 6.69
CA LEU A 61 -6.41 0.26 8.05
C LEU A 61 -6.91 1.40 8.95
N ASN A 62 -6.71 2.64 8.51
CA ASN A 62 -7.24 3.83 9.19
C ASN A 62 -8.45 4.39 8.41
N LYS A 63 -9.65 4.05 8.88
CA LYS A 63 -10.93 4.47 8.27
C LYS A 63 -11.14 5.99 8.31
N GLU A 64 -10.57 6.70 9.28
CA GLU A 64 -10.69 8.17 9.38
C GLU A 64 -9.89 8.89 8.30
N LYS A 65 -8.83 8.25 7.79
CA LYS A 65 -8.02 8.77 6.67
C LYS A 65 -8.60 8.46 5.29
N LYS A 66 -9.65 7.63 5.21
CA LYS A 66 -10.32 7.26 3.95
C LYS A 66 -11.08 8.47 3.39
N PRO A 67 -10.79 8.91 2.15
CA PRO A 67 -11.56 9.96 1.50
C PRO A 67 -13.03 9.59 1.34
N LYS A 68 -13.95 10.57 1.45
CA LYS A 68 -15.40 10.35 1.27
C LYS A 68 -15.73 9.76 -0.10
N GLU A 69 -15.13 10.29 -1.15
CA GLU A 69 -15.29 9.85 -2.54
C GLU A 69 -14.07 9.05 -2.99
N TRP A 70 -13.66 8.07 -2.17
CA TRP A 70 -12.51 7.24 -2.50
C TRP A 70 -12.81 6.31 -3.68
N ASP A 71 -11.92 6.36 -4.67
CA ASP A 71 -11.95 5.58 -5.89
C ASP A 71 -10.66 4.75 -5.96
N ILE A 72 -10.82 3.43 -5.87
CA ILE A 72 -9.71 2.50 -5.86
C ILE A 72 -8.92 2.51 -7.17
N GLU A 73 -9.59 2.62 -8.32
CA GLU A 73 -8.93 2.61 -9.64
C GLU A 73 -8.06 3.84 -9.79
N LYS A 74 -8.54 5.01 -9.35
CA LYS A 74 -7.72 6.23 -9.33
C LYS A 74 -6.50 6.06 -8.43
N GLN A 75 -6.62 5.37 -7.30
CA GLN A 75 -5.50 5.13 -6.40
C GLN A 75 -4.47 4.17 -7.02
N LEU A 76 -4.92 3.06 -7.61
CA LEU A 76 -4.05 2.05 -8.21
C LEU A 76 -3.28 2.55 -9.44
N ARG A 77 -3.83 3.52 -10.18
CA ARG A 77 -3.11 4.20 -11.28
C ARG A 77 -1.80 4.85 -10.85
N ASN A 78 -1.65 5.24 -9.57
CA ASN A 78 -0.40 5.79 -9.06
C ASN A 78 0.77 4.78 -9.11
N ILE A 79 0.47 3.49 -9.27
CA ILE A 79 1.45 2.40 -9.38
C ILE A 79 1.25 1.56 -10.65
N ASN A 80 0.55 2.09 -11.66
CA ASN A 80 0.22 1.37 -12.90
C ASN A 80 -0.42 -0.01 -12.67
N CYS A 81 -1.25 -0.11 -11.63
CA CYS A 81 -2.01 -1.31 -11.31
C CYS A 81 -3.50 -1.09 -11.60
N PHE A 82 -4.23 -2.17 -11.85
CA PHE A 82 -5.67 -2.17 -12.11
C PHE A 82 -6.34 -3.16 -11.15
N TYR A 83 -7.52 -2.80 -10.65
CA TYR A 83 -8.28 -3.68 -9.77
C TYR A 83 -8.89 -4.81 -10.62
N ASN A 84 -8.58 -6.05 -10.29
CA ASN A 84 -8.91 -7.28 -11.04
C ASN A 84 -8.04 -7.54 -12.30
N CYS A 85 -6.91 -8.23 -12.12
CA CYS A 85 -6.54 -9.30 -13.05
C CYS A 85 -6.74 -10.61 -12.30
N GLU A 86 -7.78 -11.35 -12.67
CA GLU A 86 -7.79 -12.80 -12.50
C GLU A 86 -6.62 -13.42 -13.28
#